data_AF-A0A9D8FYX7-F1
#
_entry.id   AF-A0A9D8FYX7-F1
#
_cell.length_a   1.000
_cell.length_b   1.000
_cell.length_c   1.000
_cell.angle_alpha   90.00
_cell.angle_beta   90.00
_cell.angle_gamma   90.00
#
_symmetry.space_group_name_H-M   'P 1'
#
loop_
_entity.id
_entity.type
_entity.pdbx_description
1 polymer ?
#
loop_
_entity_poly.entity_id
_entity_poly.type
_entity_poly.pdbx_seq_one_letter_code
_entity_poly.pdbx_strand_id
1 'polypeptide(L)'
;MSFDSRLTNLGVSANETANAVWDLTNAQYQDVAEAGGKHHIFFTVLDAANQPAPNITCVVDWVGREPGDVPTKVVTDANGQANVAIFANLNTALKNGPYFAFVEDQSKSDFVSGMGLPEKHHVCFLLTFARRASGGTPVPTQTLEQTVLAEAKKRTWMPINDQAALYKFAQQKNLGYPQTDEYEFTCNNEGYIGQVFNLGIVYVKKGDWGNVKWVKKPS
;
A
#
# COMPACT_ATOMS: atom_id res chain seq x y z
N MET A 1 -7.56 12.64 -8.22
CA MET A 1 -7.44 13.58 -7.10
C MET A 1 -7.88 14.97 -7.55
N SER A 2 -8.66 15.67 -6.73
CA SER A 2 -8.94 17.11 -6.86
C SER A 2 -7.94 17.89 -6.01
N PHE A 3 -7.30 18.92 -6.56
CA PHE A 3 -6.26 19.68 -5.87
C PHE A 3 -6.38 21.16 -6.20
N ASP A 4 -6.57 21.99 -5.17
CA ASP A 4 -6.68 23.45 -5.31
C ASP A 4 -5.36 24.04 -5.82
N SER A 5 -5.41 24.76 -6.94
CA SER A 5 -4.21 25.34 -7.57
C SER A 5 -3.48 26.35 -6.69
N ARG A 6 -4.15 26.96 -5.71
CA ARG A 6 -3.54 27.87 -4.74
C ARG A 6 -2.50 27.16 -3.85
N LEU A 7 -2.68 25.87 -3.60
CA LEU A 7 -1.75 25.05 -2.81
C LEU A 7 -0.36 24.98 -3.47
N THR A 8 -0.30 24.85 -4.80
CA THR A 8 0.96 24.85 -5.55
C THR A 8 1.73 26.18 -5.42
N ASN A 9 1.02 27.30 -5.35
CA ASN A 9 1.62 28.62 -5.14
C ASN A 9 2.26 28.73 -3.75
N LEU A 10 1.66 28.08 -2.74
CA LEU A 10 2.17 28.01 -1.38
C LEU A 10 3.33 26.99 -1.21
N GLY A 11 3.58 26.15 -2.22
CA GLY A 11 4.55 25.05 -2.12
C GLY A 11 4.02 23.78 -1.49
N VAL A 12 2.70 23.71 -1.26
CA VAL A 12 2.05 22.49 -0.77
C VAL A 12 2.02 21.47 -1.91
N SER A 13 2.37 20.23 -1.58
CA SER A 13 2.41 19.11 -2.52
C SER A 13 1.63 17.92 -2.00
N ALA A 14 0.91 17.23 -2.87
CA ALA A 14 0.37 15.91 -2.63
C ALA A 14 1.38 14.86 -3.12
N ASN A 15 1.65 13.87 -2.29
CA ASN A 15 2.61 12.81 -2.57
C ASN A 15 1.90 11.47 -2.52
N GLU A 16 1.92 10.74 -3.64
CA GLU A 16 1.34 9.41 -3.73
C GLU A 16 2.27 8.38 -3.10
N THR A 17 1.70 7.47 -2.32
CA THR A 17 2.42 6.35 -1.73
C THR A 17 2.07 5.07 -2.48
N ALA A 18 3.09 4.39 -3.01
CA ALA A 18 2.92 3.13 -3.71
C ALA A 18 2.27 2.09 -2.78
N ASN A 19 1.22 1.41 -3.26
CA ASN A 19 0.45 0.43 -2.50
C ASN A 19 -0.20 0.97 -1.20
N ALA A 20 -0.41 2.29 -1.09
CA ALA A 20 -1.19 2.89 -0.01
C ALA A 20 -2.59 2.27 0.11
N VAL A 21 -3.06 2.23 1.36
CA VAL A 21 -4.44 1.89 1.75
C VAL A 21 -5.34 3.13 1.68
N TRP A 22 -4.77 4.33 1.83
CA TRP A 22 -5.50 5.59 1.84
C TRP A 22 -5.02 6.50 0.71
N ASP A 23 -5.95 6.89 -0.16
CA ASP A 23 -5.74 7.84 -1.24
C ASP A 23 -6.10 9.25 -0.78
N LEU A 24 -5.26 10.23 -1.11
CA LEU A 24 -5.66 11.62 -1.02
C LEU A 24 -6.56 11.94 -2.22
N THR A 25 -7.85 12.14 -1.98
CA THR A 25 -8.82 12.37 -3.06
C THR A 25 -9.11 13.84 -3.28
N ASN A 26 -8.99 14.68 -2.24
CA ASN A 26 -9.19 16.12 -2.31
C ASN A 26 -8.25 16.86 -1.37
N ALA A 27 -7.66 17.97 -1.84
CA ALA A 27 -6.99 18.94 -1.00
C ALA A 27 -7.41 20.36 -1.41
N GLN A 28 -7.95 21.11 -0.46
CA GLN A 28 -8.41 22.48 -0.65
C GLN A 28 -7.74 23.44 0.33
N TYR A 29 -7.55 24.67 -0.12
CA TYR A 29 -7.07 25.77 0.69
C TYR A 29 -8.24 26.68 1.07
N GLN A 30 -8.24 27.21 2.28
CA GLN A 30 -9.10 28.31 2.67
C GLN A 30 -8.22 29.47 3.10
N ASP A 31 -8.35 30.60 2.40
CA ASP A 31 -7.68 31.84 2.77
C ASP A 31 -8.29 32.48 4.02
N VAL A 32 -7.81 33.67 4.39
CA VAL A 32 -8.24 34.38 5.60
C VAL A 32 -9.73 34.69 5.60
N ALA A 33 -10.31 35.01 4.45
CA ALA A 33 -11.73 35.32 4.34
C ALA A 33 -12.59 34.05 4.47
N GLU A 34 -12.11 32.94 3.91
CA GLU A 34 -12.80 31.65 3.91
C GLU A 34 -12.67 30.90 5.26
N ALA A 35 -11.52 31.01 5.92
CA ALA A 35 -11.20 30.24 7.13
C ALA A 35 -11.97 30.69 8.38
N GLY A 36 -12.63 31.86 8.34
CA GLY A 36 -13.41 32.38 9.47
C GLY A 36 -12.59 32.54 10.75
N GLY A 37 -11.30 32.91 10.61
CA GLY A 37 -10.38 33.09 11.72
C GLY A 37 -9.72 31.81 12.26
N LYS A 38 -9.92 30.65 11.63
CA LYS A 38 -9.30 29.37 12.02
C LYS A 38 -7.92 29.18 11.37
N HIS A 39 -7.07 28.37 12.01
CA HIS A 39 -5.78 27.93 11.49
C HIS A 39 -5.61 26.41 11.62
N HIS A 40 -6.29 25.62 10.78
CA HIS A 40 -6.38 24.16 10.97
C HIS A 40 -6.06 23.36 9.71
N ILE A 41 -5.60 22.13 9.93
CA ILE A 41 -5.72 21.05 8.96
C ILE A 41 -6.97 20.25 9.33
N PHE A 42 -7.97 20.26 8.46
CA PHE A 42 -9.18 19.46 8.57
C PHE A 42 -9.01 18.17 7.78
N PHE A 43 -9.45 17.07 8.37
CA PHE A 43 -9.53 15.77 7.74
C PHE A 43 -10.98 15.38 7.54
N THR A 44 -11.28 14.83 6.36
CA THR A 44 -12.46 14.01 6.10
C THR A 44 -11.95 12.65 5.62
N VAL A 45 -12.27 11.58 6.34
CA VAL A 45 -11.84 10.23 5.99
C VAL A 45 -13.06 9.42 5.59
N LEU A 46 -12.98 8.80 4.41
CA LEU A 46 -14.04 7.99 3.82
C LEU A 46 -13.61 6.53 3.69
N ASP A 47 -14.51 5.59 3.89
CA ASP A 47 -14.27 4.17 3.65
C ASP A 47 -14.28 3.82 2.15
N ALA A 48 -14.16 2.53 1.83
CA ALA A 48 -14.13 2.05 0.45
C ALA A 48 -15.48 2.22 -0.29
N ALA A 49 -16.58 2.47 0.43
CA ALA A 49 -17.90 2.78 -0.12
C ALA A 49 -18.17 4.30 -0.16
N ASN A 50 -17.14 5.12 0.03
CA ASN A 50 -17.21 6.58 0.14
C ASN A 50 -18.15 7.05 1.27
N GLN A 51 -18.32 6.26 2.32
CA GLN A 51 -19.04 6.65 3.53
C GLN A 51 -18.06 7.18 4.59
N PRO A 52 -18.50 8.05 5.51
CA PRO A 52 -17.67 8.48 6.63
C PRO A 52 -17.02 7.32 7.40
N ALA A 53 -15.71 7.38 7.60
CA ALA A 53 -14.94 6.37 8.32
C ALA A 53 -14.59 6.86 9.75
N PRO A 54 -15.33 6.43 10.79
CA PRO A 54 -15.03 6.78 12.17
C PRO A 54 -13.84 5.98 12.71
N ASN A 55 -13.26 6.47 13.80
CA ASN A 55 -12.17 5.80 14.53
C ASN A 55 -10.88 5.59 13.71
N ILE A 56 -10.65 6.43 12.70
CA ILE A 56 -9.44 6.41 11.89
C ILE A 56 -8.46 7.44 12.42
N THR A 57 -7.19 7.06 12.58
CA THR A 57 -6.15 7.97 13.07
C THR A 57 -5.67 8.88 11.94
N CYS A 58 -5.74 10.19 12.12
CA CYS A 58 -5.10 11.18 11.27
C CYS A 58 -3.87 11.74 11.99
N VAL A 59 -2.79 11.94 11.23
CA VAL A 59 -1.50 12.37 11.77
C VAL A 59 -1.10 13.68 11.11
N VAL A 60 -0.66 14.64 11.94
CA VAL A 60 0.04 15.85 11.51
C VAL A 60 1.41 15.84 12.18
N ASP A 61 2.45 15.86 11.35
CA ASP A 61 3.85 15.89 11.76
C ASP A 61 4.55 17.09 11.10
N TRP A 62 5.76 17.42 11.52
CA TRP A 62 6.51 18.58 11.04
C TRP A 62 8.00 18.32 10.83
N VAL A 63 8.55 19.00 9.83
CA VAL A 63 9.99 19.00 9.55
C VAL A 63 10.74 19.64 10.72
N GLY A 64 11.82 18.98 11.15
CA GLY A 64 12.64 19.45 12.26
C GLY A 64 12.08 19.12 13.65
N ARG A 65 11.08 18.23 13.74
CA ARG A 65 10.60 17.68 15.02
C ARG A 65 11.75 17.04 15.80
N GLU A 66 11.84 17.35 17.09
CA GLU A 66 12.85 16.76 17.96
C GLU A 66 12.61 15.25 18.15
N PRO A 67 13.66 14.42 18.31
CA PRO A 67 13.50 12.96 18.43
C PRO A 67 12.60 12.48 19.58
N GLY A 68 12.37 13.31 20.61
CA GLY A 68 11.49 13.01 21.74
C GLY A 68 10.05 13.51 21.59
N ASP A 69 9.79 14.41 20.64
CA ASP A 69 8.45 14.92 20.38
C ASP A 69 7.65 13.88 19.62
N VAL A 70 6.36 13.76 19.92
CA VAL A 70 5.44 12.89 19.16
C VAL A 70 4.64 13.73 18.16
N PRO A 71 4.37 13.21 16.95
CA PRO A 71 3.47 13.89 16.03
C PRO A 71 2.07 14.00 16.64
N THR A 72 1.32 15.00 16.22
CA THR A 72 -0.07 15.16 16.64
C THR A 72 -0.91 14.06 15.98
N LYS A 73 -1.62 13.28 16.79
CA LYS A 73 -2.55 12.24 16.34
C LYS A 73 -3.95 12.58 16.81
N VAL A 74 -4.90 12.59 15.89
CA VAL A 74 -6.33 12.76 16.17
C VAL A 74 -7.11 11.62 15.55
N VAL A 75 -8.29 11.32 16.09
CA VAL A 75 -9.12 10.21 15.62
C VAL A 75 -10.41 10.78 15.05
N THR A 76 -10.86 10.27 13.91
CA THR A 76 -12.09 10.72 13.27
C THR A 76 -13.34 10.38 14.09
N ASP A 77 -14.28 11.32 14.12
CA ASP A 77 -15.58 11.16 14.75
C ASP A 77 -16.55 10.31 13.91
N ALA A 78 -17.82 10.23 14.34
CA ALA A 78 -18.88 9.50 13.63
C ALA A 78 -19.12 9.99 12.18
N ASN A 79 -18.73 11.23 11.86
CA ASN A 79 -18.84 11.82 10.53
C ASN A 79 -17.52 11.69 9.74
N GLY A 80 -16.56 10.89 10.22
CA GLY A 80 -15.27 10.71 9.56
C GLY A 80 -14.41 11.96 9.62
N GLN A 81 -14.67 12.89 10.54
CA GLN A 81 -14.00 14.18 10.61
C GLN A 81 -13.04 14.27 11.79
N ALA A 82 -11.90 14.91 11.55
CA ALA A 82 -10.95 15.30 12.59
C ALA A 82 -10.26 16.61 12.19
N ASN A 83 -9.63 17.28 13.14
CA ASN A 83 -8.86 18.49 12.83
C ASN A 83 -7.70 18.70 13.80
N VAL A 84 -6.71 19.45 13.35
CA VAL A 84 -5.52 19.83 14.12
C VAL A 84 -5.24 21.31 13.89
N ALA A 85 -5.14 22.08 14.98
CA ALA A 85 -4.67 23.46 14.93
C ALA A 85 -3.17 23.50 14.62
N ILE A 86 -2.74 24.43 13.76
CA ILE A 86 -1.35 24.59 13.33
C ILE A 86 -0.83 26.00 13.63
N PHE A 87 0.44 26.11 14.02
CA PHE A 87 0.98 27.37 14.55
C PHE A 87 2.25 27.85 13.83
N ALA A 88 2.93 26.97 13.12
CA ALA A 88 4.18 27.32 12.46
C ALA A 88 3.98 28.13 11.17
N ASN A 89 4.86 29.11 10.97
CA ASN A 89 4.86 29.96 9.78
C ASN A 89 5.30 29.19 8.53
N LEU A 90 4.67 29.51 7.41
CA LEU A 90 5.13 29.23 6.05
C LEU A 90 5.62 30.55 5.46
N ASN A 91 6.88 30.61 5.02
CA ASN A 91 7.33 31.69 4.16
C ASN A 91 6.97 31.34 2.71
N THR A 92 6.12 32.15 2.09
CA THR A 92 5.56 31.89 0.76
C THR A 92 6.58 32.01 -0.37
N ALA A 93 7.61 32.84 -0.19
CA ALA A 93 8.71 32.95 -1.15
C ALA A 93 9.63 31.73 -1.09
N LEU A 94 9.85 31.17 0.10
CA LEU A 94 10.70 29.98 0.31
C LEU A 94 9.95 28.65 0.16
N LYS A 95 8.61 28.67 0.19
CA LYS A 95 7.76 27.48 0.08
C LYS A 95 8.10 26.40 1.11
N ASN A 96 8.39 26.83 2.34
CA ASN A 96 9.02 26.00 3.37
C ASN A 96 8.08 25.57 4.50
N GLY A 97 6.81 25.31 4.19
CA GLY A 97 5.82 24.97 5.21
C GLY A 97 6.21 23.68 5.92
N PRO A 98 6.31 23.67 7.25
CA PRO A 98 6.93 22.56 7.95
C PRO A 98 5.98 21.36 8.09
N TYR A 99 4.66 21.55 8.02
CA TYR A 99 3.70 20.51 8.31
C TYR A 99 3.47 19.57 7.13
N PHE A 100 3.30 18.30 7.47
CA PHE A 100 2.78 17.28 6.58
C PHE A 100 1.73 16.43 7.30
N ALA A 101 0.78 15.87 6.54
CA ALA A 101 -0.35 15.15 7.07
C ALA A 101 -0.66 13.88 6.27
N PHE A 102 -1.06 12.83 6.99
CA PHE A 102 -1.41 11.52 6.44
C PHE A 102 -2.39 10.78 7.35
N VAL A 103 -2.92 9.65 6.88
CA VAL A 103 -3.82 8.77 7.63
C VAL A 103 -3.07 7.52 8.11
N GLU A 104 -3.25 7.15 9.37
CA GLU A 104 -2.63 6.03 10.08
C GLU A 104 -1.09 6.04 10.08
N ASP A 105 -0.49 5.59 8.98
CA ASP A 105 0.94 5.42 8.78
C ASP A 105 1.32 5.96 7.40
N GLN A 106 2.42 6.72 7.33
CA GLN A 106 2.85 7.35 6.07
C GLN A 106 3.17 6.33 4.97
N SER A 107 3.60 5.11 5.31
CA SER A 107 3.81 4.02 4.34
C SER A 107 2.51 3.41 3.80
N LYS A 108 1.37 3.74 4.41
CA LYS A 108 0.03 3.22 4.05
C LYS A 108 -0.91 4.30 3.53
N SER A 109 -0.46 5.54 3.42
CA SER A 109 -1.29 6.67 3.03
C SER A 109 -0.51 7.56 2.08
N ASP A 110 -1.20 8.11 1.10
CA ASP A 110 -0.75 9.34 0.47
C ASP A 110 -0.59 10.42 1.54
N PHE A 111 0.23 11.44 1.27
CA PHE A 111 0.44 12.51 2.25
C PHE A 111 0.57 13.87 1.59
N VAL A 112 0.12 14.89 2.31
CA VAL A 112 0.25 16.30 1.91
C VAL A 112 1.39 16.90 2.70
N SER A 113 2.32 17.60 2.04
CA SER A 113 3.47 18.26 2.67
C SER A 113 3.56 19.72 2.28
N GLY A 114 4.30 20.52 3.04
CA GLY A 114 4.53 21.94 2.73
C GLY A 114 3.49 22.88 3.35
N MET A 115 2.68 22.40 4.28
CA MET A 115 1.63 23.20 4.92
C MET A 115 2.20 24.02 6.08
N GLY A 116 1.54 25.14 6.38
CA GLY A 116 1.90 26.09 7.42
C GLY A 116 1.02 27.33 7.33
N LEU A 117 1.28 28.33 8.15
CA LEU A 117 0.58 29.62 8.11
C LEU A 117 1.29 30.57 7.15
N PRO A 118 0.77 30.83 5.93
CA PRO A 118 1.41 31.74 4.98
C PRO A 118 1.54 33.12 5.61
N GLU A 119 2.77 33.55 5.87
CA GLU A 119 3.07 34.82 6.55
C GLU A 119 2.26 35.03 7.86
N LYS A 120 2.04 33.95 8.62
CA LYS A 120 1.27 33.91 9.88
C LYS A 120 -0.23 34.22 9.76
N HIS A 121 -0.79 34.14 8.57
CA HIS A 121 -2.23 34.32 8.37
C HIS A 121 -3.06 33.10 8.80
N HIS A 122 -4.29 33.35 9.28
CA HIS A 122 -5.26 32.31 9.64
C HIS A 122 -5.83 31.66 8.38
N VAL A 123 -5.39 30.45 8.09
CA VAL A 123 -5.77 29.71 6.88
C VAL A 123 -6.11 28.27 7.24
N CYS A 124 -6.89 27.59 6.40
CA CYS A 124 -7.17 26.17 6.62
C CYS A 124 -6.80 25.32 5.42
N PHE A 125 -6.45 24.07 5.70
CA PHE A 125 -6.24 23.02 4.70
C PHE A 125 -7.32 21.96 4.90
N LEU A 126 -8.12 21.71 3.88
CA LEU A 126 -9.21 20.74 3.93
C LEU A 126 -8.79 19.52 3.12
N LEU A 127 -8.48 18.43 3.82
CA LEU A 127 -7.96 17.21 3.23
C LEU A 127 -9.03 16.12 3.29
N THR A 128 -9.30 15.49 2.15
CA THR A 128 -10.13 14.29 2.08
C THR A 128 -9.27 13.10 1.72
N PHE A 129 -9.28 12.09 2.58
CA PHE A 129 -8.69 10.79 2.33
C PHE A 129 -9.81 9.79 2.13
N ALA A 130 -9.73 8.97 1.09
CA ALA A 130 -10.62 7.83 0.93
C ALA A 130 -9.80 6.55 1.09
N ARG A 131 -10.38 5.53 1.71
CA ARG A 131 -9.78 4.21 1.67
C ARG A 131 -9.74 3.84 0.20
N ARG A 132 -8.55 3.59 -0.33
CA ARG A 132 -8.36 3.07 -1.66
C ARG A 132 -9.29 1.89 -1.75
N ALA A 133 -10.28 1.99 -2.63
CA ALA A 133 -11.15 0.85 -2.87
C ALA A 133 -10.18 -0.30 -3.11
N SER A 134 -10.41 -1.42 -2.44
CA SER A 134 -9.89 -2.68 -2.95
C SER A 134 -10.62 -2.89 -4.27
N GLY A 135 -10.26 -2.10 -5.29
CA GLY A 135 -10.27 -2.58 -6.63
C GLY A 135 -9.58 -3.91 -6.51
N GLY A 136 -10.26 -4.95 -6.97
CA GLY A 136 -9.50 -5.88 -7.75
C GLY A 136 -8.64 -5.02 -8.68
N THR A 137 -7.36 -4.88 -8.33
CA THR A 137 -6.37 -4.92 -9.37
C THR A 137 -6.87 -6.00 -10.33
N PRO A 138 -6.91 -5.81 -11.66
CA PRO A 138 -6.55 -6.95 -12.46
C PRO A 138 -5.24 -7.36 -11.81
N VAL A 139 -5.25 -8.48 -11.07
CA VAL A 139 -4.01 -9.19 -10.76
C VAL A 139 -3.30 -9.07 -12.10
N PRO A 140 -2.13 -8.39 -12.21
CA PRO A 140 -1.41 -8.47 -13.48
C PRO A 140 -1.42 -9.94 -13.73
N THR A 141 -2.08 -10.39 -14.81
CA THR A 141 -2.34 -11.81 -15.01
C THR A 141 -0.97 -12.41 -15.26
N GLN A 142 -0.21 -12.58 -14.18
CA GLN A 142 0.66 -13.66 -13.95
C GLN A 142 -0.29 -14.81 -14.04
N THR A 143 -0.27 -15.38 -15.24
CA THR A 143 -0.91 -16.64 -15.48
C THR A 143 -0.49 -17.57 -14.35
N LEU A 144 -1.32 -18.54 -14.02
CA LEU A 144 -1.04 -19.47 -12.93
C LEU A 144 0.39 -20.03 -13.00
N GLU A 145 0.89 -20.20 -14.22
CA GLU A 145 2.27 -20.55 -14.57
C GLU A 145 3.33 -19.56 -14.03
N GLN A 146 3.13 -18.25 -14.15
CA GLN A 146 4.07 -17.22 -13.69
C GLN A 146 4.13 -17.13 -12.15
N THR A 147 2.98 -17.26 -11.49
CA THR A 147 2.89 -17.29 -10.02
C THR A 147 3.58 -18.54 -9.45
N VAL A 148 3.35 -19.70 -10.08
CA VAL A 148 4.00 -20.96 -9.71
C VAL A 148 5.53 -20.87 -9.87
N LEU A 149 6.02 -20.20 -10.92
CA LEU A 149 7.46 -19.99 -11.15
C LEU A 149 8.12 -19.13 -10.07
N ALA A 150 7.44 -18.06 -9.64
CA ALA A 150 7.95 -17.10 -8.67
C ALA A 150 8.07 -17.74 -7.27
N GLU A 151 7.07 -18.52 -6.86
CA GLU A 151 7.11 -19.25 -5.58
C GLU A 151 8.16 -20.37 -5.58
N ALA A 152 8.32 -21.09 -6.69
CA ALA A 152 9.34 -22.13 -6.81
C ALA A 152 10.79 -21.60 -6.68
N LYS A 153 11.05 -20.35 -7.08
CA LYS A 153 12.37 -19.69 -6.98
C LYS A 153 12.75 -19.23 -5.58
N LYS A 154 11.78 -19.12 -4.66
CA LYS A 154 12.04 -18.74 -3.26
C LYS A 154 12.60 -19.90 -2.43
N ARG A 155 12.63 -21.12 -3.00
CA ARG A 155 13.12 -22.32 -2.34
C ARG A 155 14.56 -22.60 -2.75
N THR A 156 15.39 -22.98 -1.80
CA THR A 156 16.71 -23.55 -2.08
C THR A 156 16.51 -24.87 -2.80
N TRP A 157 16.87 -24.94 -4.09
CA TRP A 157 16.78 -26.18 -4.86
C TRP A 157 17.84 -27.15 -4.35
N MET A 158 17.45 -28.40 -4.03
CA MET A 158 18.42 -29.43 -3.70
C MET A 158 19.30 -29.71 -4.93
N PRO A 159 20.63 -29.67 -4.81
CA PRO A 159 21.52 -29.98 -5.93
C PRO A 159 21.37 -31.46 -6.28
N ILE A 160 20.72 -31.74 -7.40
CA ILE A 160 20.65 -33.10 -7.93
C ILE A 160 21.88 -33.33 -8.80
N ASN A 161 22.65 -34.34 -8.44
CA ASN A 161 23.71 -34.87 -9.28
C ASN A 161 23.09 -35.76 -10.36
N ASP A 162 22.71 -35.15 -11.48
CA ASP A 162 22.12 -35.83 -12.65
C ASP A 162 23.08 -36.81 -13.35
N GLN A 163 24.36 -36.81 -12.98
CA GLN A 163 25.35 -37.76 -13.47
C GLN A 163 25.41 -39.05 -12.64
N ALA A 164 24.78 -39.09 -11.47
CA ALA A 164 24.80 -40.25 -10.58
C ALA A 164 24.10 -41.47 -11.23
N ALA A 165 24.68 -42.65 -11.03
CA ALA A 165 24.17 -43.89 -11.63
C ALA A 165 22.73 -44.24 -11.19
N LEU A 166 22.37 -43.93 -9.95
CA LEU A 166 21.03 -44.14 -9.39
C LEU A 166 19.98 -43.21 -10.02
N TYR A 167 20.38 -41.97 -10.35
CA TYR A 167 19.52 -41.03 -11.08
C TYR A 167 19.22 -41.55 -12.48
N LYS A 168 20.25 -42.01 -13.22
CA LYS A 168 20.10 -42.59 -14.56
C LYS A 168 19.25 -43.85 -14.55
N PHE A 169 19.41 -44.73 -13.55
CA PHE A 169 18.62 -45.94 -13.37
C PHE A 169 17.13 -45.63 -13.15
N ALA A 170 16.81 -44.65 -12.31
CA ALA A 170 15.42 -44.31 -12.03
C ALA A 170 14.71 -43.55 -13.16
N GLN A 171 15.45 -42.76 -13.94
CA GLN A 171 14.93 -42.20 -15.20
C GLN A 171 14.62 -43.32 -16.21
N GLN A 172 15.49 -44.33 -16.35
CA GLN A 172 15.24 -45.49 -17.22
C GLN A 172 14.03 -46.32 -16.81
N LYS A 173 13.59 -46.21 -15.55
CA LYS A 173 12.43 -46.92 -15.00
C LYS A 173 11.18 -46.03 -14.87
N ASN A 174 11.19 -44.79 -15.40
CA ASN A 174 10.10 -43.82 -15.31
C ASN A 174 9.61 -43.56 -13.87
N LEU A 175 10.52 -43.62 -12.90
CA LEU A 175 10.12 -43.56 -11.48
C LEU A 175 9.80 -42.15 -10.99
N GLY A 176 10.12 -41.11 -11.77
CA GLY A 176 9.89 -39.71 -11.40
C GLY A 176 10.65 -39.29 -10.14
N TYR A 177 10.71 -37.99 -9.83
CA TYR A 177 11.24 -37.52 -8.56
C TYR A 177 10.58 -36.21 -8.13
N PRO A 178 10.01 -36.14 -6.91
CA PRO A 178 9.69 -34.86 -6.30
C PRO A 178 10.99 -34.14 -5.95
N GLN A 179 11.06 -32.87 -6.35
CA GLN A 179 12.18 -31.95 -6.11
C GLN A 179 11.96 -31.14 -4.83
N THR A 180 10.76 -31.18 -4.28
CA THR A 180 10.34 -30.49 -3.06
C THR A 180 9.35 -31.36 -2.31
N ASP A 181 9.17 -31.09 -1.01
CA ASP A 181 7.93 -31.43 -0.33
C ASP A 181 6.74 -30.71 -0.96
N GLU A 182 5.54 -31.17 -0.64
CA GLU A 182 4.31 -30.42 -0.92
C GLU A 182 4.37 -29.05 -0.25
N TYR A 183 3.77 -28.07 -0.91
CA TYR A 183 3.70 -26.73 -0.37
C TYR A 183 2.41 -26.03 -0.64
N GLU A 184 2.02 -25.25 0.34
CA GLU A 184 0.81 -24.47 0.28
C GLU A 184 1.12 -23.11 -0.34
N PHE A 185 0.24 -22.66 -1.22
CA PHE A 185 0.28 -21.31 -1.76
C PHE A 185 -1.14 -20.84 -2.03
N THR A 186 -1.34 -19.51 -2.07
CA THR A 186 -2.64 -18.92 -2.38
C THR A 186 -2.59 -18.22 -3.72
N CYS A 187 -3.58 -18.46 -4.57
CA CYS A 187 -3.78 -17.74 -5.82
C CYS A 187 -5.24 -17.27 -5.87
N ASN A 188 -5.48 -15.97 -6.12
CA ASN A 188 -6.83 -15.38 -6.14
C ASN A 188 -7.66 -15.67 -4.87
N ASN A 189 -7.04 -15.59 -3.69
CA ASN A 189 -7.63 -15.95 -2.39
C ASN A 189 -8.07 -17.42 -2.24
N GLU A 190 -7.70 -18.30 -3.17
CA GLU A 190 -7.94 -19.74 -3.05
C GLU A 190 -6.64 -20.47 -2.64
N GLY A 191 -6.77 -21.43 -1.72
CA GLY A 191 -5.63 -22.23 -1.25
C GLY A 191 -5.33 -23.40 -2.19
N TYR A 192 -4.05 -23.58 -2.51
CA TYR A 192 -3.54 -24.66 -3.34
C TYR A 192 -2.44 -25.43 -2.62
N ILE A 193 -2.22 -26.66 -3.07
CA ILE A 193 -1.02 -27.45 -2.78
C ILE A 193 -0.28 -27.65 -4.09
N GLY A 194 1.04 -27.45 -4.08
CA GLY A 194 1.93 -27.68 -5.20
C GLY A 194 3.10 -28.57 -4.83
N GLN A 195 3.68 -29.24 -5.83
CA GLN A 195 4.92 -29.99 -5.69
C GLN A 195 5.70 -29.96 -7.01
N VAL A 196 7.00 -29.73 -6.92
CA VAL A 196 7.88 -29.67 -8.10
C VAL A 196 8.37 -31.07 -8.44
N PHE A 197 8.30 -31.43 -9.72
CA PHE A 197 8.87 -32.66 -10.28
C PHE A 197 9.91 -32.31 -11.37
N ASN A 198 10.67 -33.30 -11.83
CA ASN A 198 11.71 -33.11 -12.86
C ASN A 198 11.22 -32.41 -14.14
N LEU A 199 10.00 -32.73 -14.59
CA LEU A 199 9.47 -32.28 -15.89
C LEU A 199 8.37 -31.22 -15.78
N GLY A 200 7.92 -30.92 -14.56
CA GLY A 200 6.78 -30.06 -14.35
C GLY A 200 6.48 -29.81 -12.89
N ILE A 201 5.59 -28.86 -12.65
CA ILE A 201 5.10 -28.53 -11.32
C ILE A 201 3.64 -28.93 -11.28
N VAL A 202 3.28 -29.82 -10.36
CA VAL A 202 1.92 -30.32 -10.15
C VAL A 202 1.27 -29.47 -9.08
N TYR A 203 -0.01 -29.13 -9.22
CA TYR A 203 -0.77 -28.39 -8.23
C TYR A 203 -2.25 -28.77 -8.25
N VAL A 204 -2.92 -28.52 -7.13
CA VAL A 204 -4.36 -28.77 -6.95
C VAL A 204 -4.94 -27.80 -5.93
N LYS A 205 -6.20 -27.40 -6.10
CA LYS A 205 -6.91 -26.57 -5.14
C LYS A 205 -7.26 -27.40 -3.91
N LYS A 206 -7.03 -26.86 -2.71
CA LYS A 206 -7.37 -27.53 -1.46
C LYS A 206 -8.87 -27.84 -1.42
N GLY A 207 -9.20 -29.12 -1.23
CA GLY A 207 -10.57 -29.61 -1.22
C GLY A 207 -11.13 -30.00 -2.60
N ASP A 208 -10.41 -29.77 -3.70
CA ASP A 208 -10.78 -30.20 -5.06
C ASP A 208 -9.78 -31.22 -5.62
N TRP A 209 -9.60 -32.33 -4.89
CA TRP A 209 -8.60 -33.36 -5.19
C TRP A 209 -8.84 -34.11 -6.52
N GLY A 210 -10.03 -33.95 -7.12
CA GLY A 210 -10.37 -34.52 -8.42
C GLY A 210 -9.83 -33.73 -9.62
N ASN A 211 -9.24 -32.55 -9.41
CA ASN A 211 -8.90 -31.60 -10.47
C ASN A 211 -7.42 -31.19 -10.42
N VAL A 212 -6.54 -32.19 -10.35
CA VAL A 212 -5.08 -32.00 -10.33
C VAL A 212 -4.58 -31.53 -11.70
N LYS A 213 -3.72 -30.51 -11.70
CA LYS A 213 -3.16 -29.90 -12.92
C LYS A 213 -1.64 -29.79 -12.82
N TRP A 214 -0.97 -29.55 -13.94
CA TRP A 214 0.47 -29.36 -13.96
C TRP A 214 0.90 -28.34 -15.01
N VAL A 215 2.07 -27.75 -14.81
CA VAL A 215 2.73 -26.83 -15.75
C VAL A 215 4.16 -27.28 -16.03
N LYS A 216 4.65 -27.07 -17.26
CA LYS A 216 6.00 -27.45 -17.64
C LYS A 216 7.03 -26.62 -16.86
N LYS A 217 8.04 -27.28 -16.30
CA LYS A 217 9.15 -26.60 -15.63
C LYS A 217 9.94 -25.81 -16.69
N PRO A 218 10.25 -24.52 -16.48
CA PRO A 218 11.11 -23.78 -17.40
C PRO A 218 12.50 -24.42 -17.41
N SER A 219 13.05 -24.61 -18.62
CA SER A 219 14.42 -25.09 -18.85
C SER A 219 15.46 -24.14 -18.28
#